data_AF-A0A6I5RL29-F1
#
_entry.id   AF-A0A6I5RL29-F1
#
_cell.length_a   1.000
_cell.length_b   1.000
_cell.length_c   1.000
_cell.angle_alpha   90.00
_cell.angle_beta   90.00
_cell.angle_gamma   90.00
#
_symmetry.space_group_name_H-M   'P 1'
#
loop_
_entity.id
_entity.type
_entity.pdbx_description
1 polymer ?
#
loop_
_entity_poly.entity_id
_entity_poly.type
_entity_poly.pdbx_seq_one_letter_code
_entity_poly.pdbx_strand_id
1 'polypeptide(L)'
;MTTADDIFDQAAGNIQRLGLHEIPFTTSPIDLSSETLRYVFTGRETELRQVFNLFQSRERRRILVYGRVGIGKSTFVLEVLSVLRRKRPQMLTTYISLPANLDLATTALIAVAREMADDDWAQQQLYQMGIPTDKPLKERSAELGGSLGLSGKLSEKDLPITQSQYPTVSLDTLLERAQKKYPEGVVIAI
;
A
#
# COMPACT_ATOMS: atom_id res chain seq x y z
N MET A 1 35.08 29.08 17.60
CA MET A 1 35.18 27.65 17.25
C MET A 1 33.81 27.07 17.53
N THR A 2 33.09 26.58 16.53
CA THR A 2 31.80 25.91 16.75
C THR A 2 32.08 24.54 17.37
N THR A 3 31.45 24.28 18.52
CA THR A 3 31.59 23.01 19.26
C THR A 3 30.61 21.97 18.72
N ALA A 4 30.80 20.70 19.10
CA ALA A 4 29.85 19.65 18.75
C ALA A 4 28.45 19.93 19.31
N ASP A 5 28.37 20.53 20.50
CA ASP A 5 27.12 20.93 21.14
C ASP A 5 26.41 22.03 20.34
N ASP A 6 27.15 23.05 19.88
CA ASP A 6 26.60 24.11 19.02
C ASP A 6 26.00 23.55 17.71
N ILE A 7 26.62 22.52 17.13
CA ILE A 7 26.14 21.86 15.91
C ILE A 7 24.87 21.06 16.19
N PHE A 8 24.81 20.37 17.33
CA PHE A 8 23.63 19.60 17.73
C PHE A 8 22.44 20.52 18.00
N ASP A 9 22.64 21.61 18.73
CA ASP A 9 21.59 22.59 19.03
C ASP A 9 21.05 23.28 17.77
N GLN A 10 21.93 23.59 16.80
CA GLN A 10 21.53 24.09 15.49
C GLN A 10 20.71 23.07 14.70
N ALA A 11 21.12 21.80 14.70
CA ALA A 11 20.39 20.73 14.02
C ALA A 11 19.02 20.47 14.64
N ALA A 12 18.91 20.47 15.97
CA ALA A 12 17.64 20.33 16.68
C ALA A 12 16.69 21.51 16.41
N GLY A 13 17.22 22.75 16.39
CA GLY A 13 16.44 23.95 16.10
C GLY A 13 15.90 23.99 14.66
N ASN A 14 16.59 23.39 13.69
CA ASN A 14 16.15 23.35 12.30
C ASN A 14 14.86 22.53 12.10
N ILE A 15 14.71 21.43 12.84
CA ILE A 15 13.51 20.56 12.77
C ILE A 15 12.29 21.32 13.31
N GLN A 16 12.44 21.99 14.44
CA GLN A 16 11.36 22.79 15.05
C GLN A 16 10.93 23.96 14.16
N ARG A 17 11.86 24.61 13.46
CA ARG A 17 11.55 25.70 12.50
C ARG A 17 10.70 25.25 11.31
N LEU A 18 10.74 23.97 10.98
CA LEU A 18 9.89 23.36 9.94
C LEU A 18 8.52 22.90 10.48
N GLY A 19 8.21 23.19 11.75
CA GLY A 19 6.98 22.74 12.41
C GLY A 19 6.99 21.25 12.76
N LEU A 20 8.17 20.62 12.77
CA LEU A 20 8.32 19.19 13.01
C LEU A 20 8.75 18.94 14.46
N HIS A 21 8.17 17.91 15.08
CA HIS A 21 8.55 17.46 16.42
C HIS A 21 9.57 16.31 16.41
N GLU A 22 9.70 15.63 15.28
CA GLU A 22 10.61 14.51 15.06
C GLU A 22 11.12 14.50 13.61
N ILE A 23 12.19 13.75 13.33
CA ILE A 23 12.66 13.54 11.96
C ILE A 23 11.60 12.69 11.23
N PRO A 24 11.01 13.18 10.14
CA PRO A 24 9.83 12.58 9.52
C PRO A 24 10.08 11.25 8.78
N PHE A 25 11.32 10.74 8.76
CA PHE A 25 11.72 9.54 8.02
C PHE A 25 12.73 8.67 8.79
N THR A 26 12.59 8.53 10.11
CA THR A 26 13.48 7.68 10.94
C THR A 26 13.20 6.18 10.77
N THR A 27 11.96 5.85 10.43
CA THR A 27 11.52 4.51 9.98
C THR A 27 10.73 4.69 8.68
N SER A 28 10.39 3.59 8.00
CA SER A 28 9.77 3.59 6.66
C SER A 28 8.70 4.68 6.47
N PRO A 29 8.55 5.20 5.23
CA PRO A 29 7.76 6.39 4.98
C PRO A 29 6.36 6.32 5.61
N ILE A 30 6.04 7.33 6.41
CA ILE A 30 4.82 7.45 7.20
C ILE A 30 3.60 7.39 6.26
N ASP A 31 2.53 6.76 6.74
CA ASP A 31 1.21 6.63 6.13
C ASP A 31 0.81 7.82 5.23
N LEU A 32 0.15 7.53 4.09
CA LEU A 32 -0.42 8.51 3.15
C LEU A 32 -1.36 9.53 3.80
N SER A 33 -1.85 9.23 5.01
CA SER A 33 -2.66 10.10 5.85
C SER A 33 -1.87 11.17 6.62
N SER A 34 -0.54 11.07 6.69
CA SER A 34 0.30 11.94 7.51
C SER A 34 0.35 13.38 6.99
N GLU A 35 -0.03 14.34 7.83
CA GLU A 35 0.08 15.77 7.53
C GLU A 35 1.54 16.24 7.43
N THR A 36 2.47 15.47 8.01
CA THR A 36 3.91 15.75 8.06
C THR A 36 4.52 15.90 6.67
N LEU A 37 4.02 15.16 5.66
CA LEU A 37 4.49 15.26 4.28
C LEU A 37 4.34 16.67 3.70
N ARG A 38 3.26 17.39 4.07
CA ARG A 38 2.99 18.74 3.58
C ARG A 38 4.02 19.77 4.04
N TYR A 39 4.62 19.55 5.20
CA TYR A 39 5.59 20.48 5.79
C TYR A 39 7.02 20.25 5.28
N VAL A 40 7.31 19.04 4.78
CA VAL A 40 8.67 18.61 4.42
C VAL A 40 8.89 18.63 2.91
N PHE A 41 7.82 18.41 2.12
CA PHE A 41 7.91 18.40 0.67
C PHE A 41 7.87 19.83 0.11
N THR A 42 9.02 20.34 -0.30
CA THR A 42 9.16 21.66 -0.93
C THR A 42 9.79 21.56 -2.33
N GLY A 43 9.31 22.39 -3.26
CA GLY A 43 9.77 22.40 -4.65
C GLY A 43 9.19 21.27 -5.52
N ARG A 44 9.83 21.02 -6.67
CA ARG A 44 9.48 19.97 -7.66
C ARG A 44 8.16 20.13 -8.39
N GLU A 45 7.70 21.37 -8.55
CA GLU A 45 6.47 21.67 -9.30
C GLU A 45 6.52 21.14 -10.74
N THR A 46 7.70 21.20 -11.37
CA THR A 46 7.89 20.71 -12.73
C THR A 46 7.69 19.20 -12.82
N GLU A 47 8.32 18.44 -11.93
CA GLU A 47 8.21 16.97 -11.86
C GLU A 47 6.80 16.54 -11.46
N LEU A 48 6.18 17.24 -10.50
CA LEU A 48 4.78 17.00 -10.13
C LEU A 48 3.84 17.24 -11.32
N ARG A 49 4.01 18.34 -12.06
CA ARG A 49 3.20 18.63 -13.25
C ARG A 49 3.35 17.53 -14.30
N GLN A 50 4.59 17.07 -14.55
CA GLN A 50 4.84 15.97 -15.49
C GLN A 50 4.13 14.68 -15.04
N VAL A 51 4.26 14.30 -13.77
CA VAL A 51 3.66 13.07 -13.23
C VAL A 51 2.14 13.15 -13.20
N PHE A 52 1.55 14.27 -12.76
CA PHE A 52 0.08 14.43 -12.73
C PHE A 52 -0.55 14.41 -14.11
N ASN A 53 0.17 14.87 -15.15
CA ASN A 53 -0.30 14.76 -16.53
C ASN A 53 -0.40 13.29 -16.99
N LEU A 54 0.44 12.40 -16.47
CA LEU A 54 0.38 10.97 -16.81
C LEU A 54 -0.90 10.30 -16.30
N PHE A 55 -1.50 10.83 -15.23
CA PHE A 55 -2.76 10.33 -14.67
C PHE A 55 -4.01 10.87 -15.38
N GLN A 56 -3.88 11.71 -16.41
CA GLN A 56 -5.02 12.18 -17.21
C GLN A 56 -5.49 11.15 -18.25
N SER A 57 -4.63 10.17 -18.58
CA SER A 57 -5.00 9.03 -19.45
C SER A 57 -5.55 7.86 -18.63
N ARG A 58 -6.43 7.06 -19.24
CA ARG A 58 -6.95 5.79 -18.68
C ARG A 58 -6.09 4.58 -19.04
N GLU A 59 -5.01 4.77 -19.79
CA GLU A 59 -4.11 3.68 -20.19
C GLU A 59 -3.26 3.19 -19.00
N ARG A 60 -2.98 1.88 -19.00
CA ARG A 60 -2.01 1.29 -18.07
C ARG A 60 -0.63 1.89 -18.31
N ARG A 61 -0.05 2.52 -17.29
CA ARG A 61 1.28 3.13 -17.34
C ARG A 61 2.16 2.63 -16.20
N ARG A 62 3.46 2.57 -16.45
CA ARG A 62 4.50 2.31 -15.46
C ARG A 62 5.37 3.55 -15.36
N ILE A 63 5.51 4.11 -14.17
CA ILE A 63 6.27 5.33 -13.92
C ILE A 63 7.49 4.94 -13.09
N LEU A 64 8.69 5.18 -13.62
CA LEU A 64 9.94 5.00 -12.89
C LEU A 64 10.41 6.34 -12.33
N VAL A 65 10.44 6.47 -11.01
CA VAL A 65 11.04 7.62 -10.33
C VAL A 65 12.48 7.28 -9.98
N TYR A 66 13.45 7.94 -10.60
CA TYR A 66 14.87 7.68 -10.39
C TYR A 66 15.63 8.94 -9.96
N GLY A 67 16.82 8.75 -9.39
CA GLY A 67 17.65 9.85 -8.91
C GLY A 67 18.60 9.43 -7.78
N ARG A 68 19.48 10.35 -7.39
CA ARG A 68 20.50 10.15 -6.35
C ARG A 68 19.91 9.65 -5.02
N VAL A 69 20.73 8.96 -4.24
CA VAL A 69 20.37 8.56 -2.86
C VAL A 69 20.12 9.82 -2.02
N GLY A 70 19.11 9.77 -1.14
CA GLY A 70 18.76 10.90 -0.26
C GLY A 70 18.02 12.06 -0.93
N ILE A 71 17.80 12.03 -2.25
CA ILE A 71 17.14 13.13 -2.97
C ILE A 71 15.62 13.20 -2.74
N GLY A 72 15.04 12.43 -1.80
CA GLY A 72 13.60 12.50 -1.49
C GLY A 72 12.65 11.82 -2.49
N LYS A 73 13.09 10.74 -3.18
CA LYS A 73 12.25 9.98 -4.13
C LYS A 73 11.01 9.39 -3.46
N SER A 74 11.18 8.76 -2.29
CA SER A 74 10.07 8.18 -1.54
C SER A 74 9.08 9.26 -1.10
N THR A 75 9.58 10.40 -0.61
CA THR A 75 8.73 11.55 -0.25
C THR A 75 7.96 12.08 -1.46
N PHE A 76 8.61 12.18 -2.64
CA PHE A 76 7.95 12.58 -3.88
C PHE A 76 6.81 11.64 -4.26
N VAL A 77 7.04 10.32 -4.20
CA VAL A 77 6.00 9.32 -4.51
C VAL A 77 4.85 9.41 -3.52
N LEU A 78 5.13 9.53 -2.23
CA LEU A 78 4.10 9.69 -1.21
C LEU A 78 3.27 10.97 -1.39
N GLU A 79 3.91 12.09 -1.76
CA GLU A 79 3.16 13.33 -2.02
C GLU A 79 2.22 13.17 -3.22
N VAL A 80 2.70 12.55 -4.31
CA VAL A 80 1.86 12.24 -5.49
C VAL A 80 0.66 11.40 -5.08
N LEU A 81 0.88 10.31 -4.33
CA LEU A 81 -0.21 9.44 -3.86
C LEU A 81 -1.17 10.17 -2.92
N SER A 82 -0.66 11.01 -2.00
CA SER A 82 -1.50 11.79 -1.08
C SER A 82 -2.36 12.79 -1.84
N VAL A 83 -1.83 13.45 -2.87
CA VAL A 83 -2.63 14.33 -3.75
C VAL A 83 -3.70 13.53 -4.49
N LEU A 84 -3.35 12.39 -5.07
CA LEU A 84 -4.30 11.54 -5.80
C LEU A 84 -5.43 11.07 -4.88
N ARG A 85 -5.12 10.57 -3.68
CA ARG A 85 -6.13 10.13 -2.70
C ARG A 85 -7.10 11.25 -2.31
N ARG A 86 -6.61 12.49 -2.18
CA ARG A 86 -7.44 13.67 -1.85
C ARG A 86 -8.27 14.19 -3.03
N LYS A 87 -7.72 14.14 -4.26
CA LYS A 87 -8.34 14.74 -5.46
C LYS A 87 -9.13 13.76 -6.31
N ARG A 88 -8.90 12.45 -6.13
CA ARG A 88 -9.51 11.33 -6.84
C ARG A 88 -9.93 10.24 -5.84
N PRO A 89 -10.95 10.49 -5.01
CA PRO A 89 -11.35 9.57 -3.95
C PRO A 89 -11.91 8.24 -4.49
N GLN A 90 -12.25 8.15 -5.78
CA GLN A 90 -12.68 6.90 -6.42
C GLN A 90 -11.54 6.17 -7.14
N MET A 91 -10.29 6.59 -6.90
CA MET A 91 -9.07 5.92 -7.31
C MET A 91 -8.47 5.16 -6.11
N LEU A 92 -8.09 3.90 -6.31
CA LEU A 92 -7.31 3.17 -5.30
C LEU A 92 -5.86 3.63 -5.39
N THR A 93 -5.32 4.14 -4.28
CA THR A 93 -3.91 4.51 -4.16
C THR A 93 -3.27 3.71 -3.03
N THR A 94 -2.24 2.94 -3.33
CA THR A 94 -1.53 2.12 -2.33
C THR A 94 -0.02 2.25 -2.48
N TYR A 95 0.68 2.01 -1.37
CA TYR A 95 2.13 2.01 -1.28
C TYR A 95 2.59 0.77 -0.50
N ILE A 96 3.61 0.09 -1.02
CA ILE A 96 4.28 -1.01 -0.34
C ILE A 96 5.77 -0.96 -0.67
N SER A 97 6.65 -1.22 0.28
CA SER A 97 8.08 -1.38 -0.04
C SER A 97 8.31 -2.77 -0.65
N LEU A 98 9.11 -2.87 -1.72
CA LEU A 98 9.51 -4.16 -2.30
C LEU A 98 10.34 -5.00 -1.30
N PRO A 99 9.83 -6.15 -0.82
CA PRO A 99 10.58 -7.02 0.07
C PRO A 99 11.68 -7.77 -0.68
N ALA A 100 12.79 -8.08 0.00
CA ALA A 100 13.96 -8.70 -0.64
C ALA A 100 13.71 -10.09 -1.24
N ASN A 101 12.66 -10.78 -0.77
CA ASN A 101 12.34 -12.16 -1.12
C ASN A 101 11.03 -12.30 -1.92
N LEU A 102 10.43 -11.19 -2.36
CA LEU A 102 9.17 -11.19 -3.11
C LEU A 102 9.36 -10.50 -4.46
N ASP A 103 8.72 -11.06 -5.49
CA ASP A 103 8.71 -10.46 -6.81
C ASP A 103 7.71 -9.29 -6.88
N LEU A 104 7.81 -8.51 -7.97
CA LEU A 104 6.98 -7.33 -8.17
C LEU A 104 5.49 -7.66 -8.23
N ALA A 105 5.10 -8.79 -8.85
CA ALA A 105 3.68 -9.13 -9.03
C ALA A 105 3.05 -9.54 -7.70
N THR A 106 3.73 -10.38 -6.91
CA THR A 106 3.27 -10.75 -5.56
C THR A 106 3.21 -9.51 -4.66
N THR A 107 4.21 -8.64 -4.72
CA THR A 107 4.22 -7.39 -3.94
C THR A 107 3.04 -6.48 -4.28
N ALA A 108 2.76 -6.30 -5.58
CA ALA A 108 1.61 -5.54 -6.05
C ALA A 108 0.27 -6.19 -5.65
N LEU A 109 0.17 -7.53 -5.71
CA LEU A 109 -1.01 -8.28 -5.31
C LEU A 109 -1.32 -8.02 -3.83
N ILE A 110 -0.31 -8.11 -2.97
CA ILE A 110 -0.44 -7.85 -1.53
C ILE A 110 -0.93 -6.41 -1.28
N ALA A 111 -0.34 -5.43 -1.96
CA ALA A 111 -0.70 -4.02 -1.78
C ALA A 111 -2.17 -3.75 -2.11
N VAL A 112 -2.63 -4.24 -3.26
CA VAL A 112 -4.04 -4.06 -3.67
C VAL A 112 -4.97 -4.83 -2.75
N ALA A 113 -4.61 -6.05 -2.39
CA ALA A 113 -5.47 -6.89 -1.57
C ALA A 113 -5.71 -6.31 -0.17
N ARG A 114 -4.70 -5.66 0.42
CA ARG A 114 -4.83 -4.94 1.70
C ARG A 114 -5.82 -3.78 1.64
N GLU A 115 -5.84 -3.04 0.54
CA GLU A 115 -6.81 -1.93 0.35
C GLU A 115 -8.23 -2.43 0.00
N MET A 116 -8.38 -3.70 -0.35
CA MET A 116 -9.66 -4.34 -0.69
C MET A 116 -10.14 -5.27 0.44
N ALA A 117 -10.21 -4.75 1.67
CA ALA A 117 -10.65 -5.47 2.88
C ALA A 117 -12.05 -6.12 2.75
N ASP A 118 -12.93 -5.51 1.97
CA ASP A 118 -14.29 -5.95 1.72
C ASP A 118 -14.42 -6.99 0.59
N ASP A 119 -13.39 -7.20 -0.22
CA ASP A 119 -13.39 -8.19 -1.31
C ASP A 119 -12.91 -9.56 -0.81
N ASP A 120 -13.82 -10.54 -0.78
CA ASP A 120 -13.52 -11.86 -0.22
C ASP A 120 -12.40 -12.59 -1.00
N TRP A 121 -12.30 -12.37 -2.32
CA TRP A 121 -11.25 -12.97 -3.14
C TRP A 121 -9.89 -12.34 -2.82
N ALA A 122 -9.84 -11.02 -2.63
CA ALA A 122 -8.63 -10.31 -2.20
C ALA A 122 -8.14 -10.82 -0.84
N GLN A 123 -9.04 -10.94 0.14
CA GLN A 123 -8.71 -11.48 1.45
C GLN A 123 -8.22 -12.93 1.36
N GLN A 124 -8.82 -13.75 0.49
CA GLN A 124 -8.41 -15.14 0.30
C GLN A 124 -6.97 -15.24 -0.21
N GLN A 125 -6.54 -14.33 -1.11
CA GLN A 125 -5.15 -14.28 -1.57
C GLN A 125 -4.19 -13.96 -0.42
N LEU A 126 -4.50 -12.97 0.43
CA LEU A 126 -3.68 -12.66 1.61
C LEU A 126 -3.57 -13.84 2.56
N TYR A 127 -4.69 -14.50 2.82
CA TYR A 127 -4.74 -15.69 3.68
C TYR A 127 -3.89 -16.84 3.13
N GLN A 128 -4.00 -17.14 1.83
CA GLN A 128 -3.19 -18.15 1.15
C GLN A 128 -1.68 -17.87 1.22
N MET A 129 -1.31 -16.60 1.36
CA MET A 129 0.07 -16.15 1.55
C MET A 129 0.51 -16.11 3.03
N GLY A 130 -0.38 -16.44 3.98
CA GLY A 130 -0.12 -16.35 5.42
C GLY A 130 -0.06 -14.90 5.94
N ILE A 131 -0.61 -13.94 5.19
CA ILE A 131 -0.66 -12.53 5.57
C ILE A 131 -1.95 -12.30 6.37
N PRO A 132 -1.90 -11.58 7.51
CA PRO A 132 -3.10 -11.24 8.27
C PRO A 132 -4.18 -10.60 7.40
N THR A 133 -5.43 -11.00 7.62
CA THR A 133 -6.61 -10.53 6.89
C THR A 133 -7.54 -9.78 7.84
N ASP A 134 -8.25 -8.78 7.30
CA ASP A 134 -9.22 -8.00 8.08
C ASP A 134 -10.53 -8.75 8.32
N LYS A 135 -10.77 -9.82 7.52
CA LYS A 135 -11.91 -10.73 7.68
C LYS A 135 -11.41 -12.13 8.08
N PRO A 136 -11.99 -12.77 9.12
CA PRO A 136 -11.70 -14.16 9.42
C PRO A 136 -12.27 -15.06 8.32
N LEU A 137 -11.42 -15.53 7.42
CA LEU A 137 -11.77 -16.48 6.37
C LEU A 137 -11.83 -17.88 6.97
N LYS A 138 -13.04 -18.38 7.17
CA LYS A 138 -13.33 -19.69 7.75
C LYS A 138 -14.08 -20.53 6.73
N GLU A 139 -13.56 -21.73 6.42
CA GLU A 139 -14.34 -22.73 5.69
C GLU A 139 -15.49 -23.22 6.58
N ARG A 140 -16.74 -23.00 6.14
CA ARG A 140 -17.91 -23.63 6.74
C ARG A 140 -18.26 -24.85 5.90
N SER A 141 -17.77 -26.02 6.29
CA SER A 141 -18.29 -27.28 5.78
C SER A 141 -19.59 -27.63 6.51
N ALA A 142 -20.68 -27.77 5.77
CA ALA A 142 -21.93 -28.35 6.26
C ALA A 142 -22.07 -29.76 5.69
N GLU A 143 -21.70 -30.78 6.45
CA GLU A 143 -22.02 -32.16 6.11
C GLU A 143 -23.48 -32.43 6.47
N LEU A 144 -24.36 -32.42 5.47
CA LEU A 144 -25.76 -32.82 5.60
C LEU A 144 -25.84 -34.36 5.58
N GLY A 145 -25.56 -34.98 6.73
CA GLY A 145 -25.78 -36.40 6.98
C GLY A 145 -27.17 -36.65 7.54
N GLY A 146 -28.08 -37.19 6.73
CA GLY A 146 -29.40 -37.62 7.18
C GLY A 146 -29.35 -38.96 7.91
N SER A 147 -29.46 -38.94 9.25
CA SER A 147 -30.20 -39.94 10.05
C SER A 147 -30.22 -39.54 11.53
N LEU A 148 -31.43 -39.28 12.06
CA LEU A 148 -31.84 -39.45 13.46
C LEU A 148 -30.79 -39.17 14.56
N GLY A 149 -30.57 -37.89 14.90
CA GLY A 149 -29.85 -37.48 16.11
C GLY A 149 -29.11 -36.16 15.93
N LEU A 150 -29.69 -35.05 16.42
CA LEU A 150 -29.07 -33.72 16.39
C LEU A 150 -27.72 -33.72 17.11
N SER A 151 -26.63 -33.71 16.35
CA SER A 151 -25.34 -33.15 16.76
C SER A 151 -24.62 -32.64 15.53
N GLY A 152 -24.94 -31.41 15.12
CA GLY A 152 -24.18 -30.71 14.10
C GLY A 152 -22.81 -30.36 14.67
N LYS A 153 -21.75 -31.06 14.23
CA LYS A 153 -20.37 -30.61 14.47
C LYS A 153 -20.07 -29.46 13.53
N LEU A 154 -20.14 -28.24 14.05
CA LEU A 154 -19.49 -27.09 13.42
C LEU A 154 -17.98 -27.27 13.62
N SER A 155 -17.30 -27.81 12.61
CA SER A 155 -15.84 -27.82 12.57
C SER A 155 -15.37 -26.57 11.84
N GLU A 156 -14.67 -25.71 12.55
CA GLU A 156 -14.00 -24.54 11.99
C GLU A 156 -12.57 -24.97 11.68
N LYS A 157 -12.21 -25.08 10.40
CA LYS A 157 -10.84 -25.38 9.98
C LYS A 157 -10.25 -24.19 9.24
N ASP A 158 -9.03 -23.84 9.62
CA ASP A 158 -8.18 -22.93 8.87
C ASP A 158 -7.94 -23.52 7.48
N LEU A 159 -8.12 -22.70 6.44
CA LEU A 159 -7.83 -23.05 5.07
C LEU A 159 -6.32 -23.39 4.94
N PRO A 160 -5.93 -24.36 4.10
CA PRO A 160 -4.52 -24.66 3.91
C PRO A 160 -3.79 -23.48 3.25
N ILE A 161 -2.74 -22.99 3.91
CA ILE A 161 -1.83 -21.99 3.36
C ILE A 161 -1.12 -22.62 2.15
N THR A 162 -1.55 -22.23 0.95
CA THR A 162 -0.95 -22.63 -0.32
C THR A 162 -0.50 -21.39 -1.04
N GLN A 163 0.81 -21.23 -1.24
CA GLN A 163 1.34 -20.09 -2.00
C GLN A 163 0.68 -20.06 -3.39
N SER A 164 0.22 -18.87 -3.82
CA SER A 164 -0.39 -18.72 -5.14
C SER A 164 0.59 -19.19 -6.22
N GLN A 165 0.17 -20.21 -6.97
CA GLN A 165 1.01 -20.84 -8.00
C GLN A 165 1.26 -19.89 -9.20
N TYR A 166 0.46 -18.82 -9.36
CA TYR A 166 0.53 -17.88 -10.48
C TYR A 166 0.23 -16.42 -10.05
N PRO A 167 1.20 -15.72 -9.43
CA PRO A 167 0.99 -14.38 -8.86
C PRO A 167 0.55 -13.33 -9.88
N THR A 168 1.03 -13.42 -11.13
CA THR A 168 0.66 -12.49 -12.21
C THR A 168 -0.82 -12.62 -12.59
N VAL A 169 -1.33 -13.85 -12.69
CA VAL A 169 -2.74 -14.11 -13.04
C VAL A 169 -3.65 -13.69 -11.89
N SER A 170 -3.24 -13.97 -10.64
CA SER A 170 -3.93 -13.46 -9.46
C SER A 170 -3.96 -11.93 -9.45
N LEU A 171 -2.84 -11.27 -9.75
CA LEU A 171 -2.78 -9.81 -9.79
C LEU A 171 -3.69 -9.23 -10.86
N ASP A 172 -3.64 -9.73 -12.09
CA ASP A 172 -4.48 -9.23 -13.18
C ASP A 172 -5.99 -9.41 -12.84
N THR A 173 -6.36 -10.56 -12.27
CA THR A 173 -7.72 -10.80 -11.79
C THR A 173 -8.13 -9.79 -10.70
N LEU A 174 -7.24 -9.53 -9.73
CA LEU A 174 -7.53 -8.57 -8.68
C LEU A 174 -7.64 -7.15 -9.22
N LEU A 175 -6.80 -6.77 -10.18
CA LEU A 175 -6.85 -5.47 -10.84
C LEU A 175 -8.16 -5.26 -11.59
N GLU A 176 -8.69 -6.28 -12.27
CA GLU A 176 -10.01 -6.21 -12.91
C GLU A 176 -11.13 -5.98 -11.88
N ARG A 177 -11.07 -6.65 -10.73
CA ARG A 177 -12.02 -6.47 -9.63
C ARG A 177 -11.90 -5.07 -9.02
N ALA A 178 -10.67 -4.62 -8.78
CA ALA A 178 -10.38 -3.27 -8.29
C ALA A 178 -10.92 -2.20 -9.25
N GLN A 179 -10.68 -2.33 -10.55
CA GLN A 179 -11.17 -1.36 -11.54
C GLN A 179 -12.70 -1.26 -11.59
N LYS A 180 -13.43 -2.34 -11.31
CA LYS A 180 -14.90 -2.28 -11.18
C LYS A 180 -15.35 -1.46 -9.98
N LYS A 181 -14.59 -1.48 -8.89
CA LYS A 181 -14.88 -0.77 -7.64
C LYS A 181 -14.36 0.67 -7.64
N TYR A 182 -13.21 0.90 -8.27
CA TYR A 182 -12.48 2.17 -8.32
C TYR A 182 -12.43 2.68 -9.77
N PRO A 183 -13.48 3.35 -10.25
CA PRO A 183 -13.64 3.73 -11.66
C PRO A 183 -12.62 4.79 -12.12
N GLU A 184 -11.99 5.53 -11.20
CA GLU A 184 -10.94 6.49 -11.53
C GLU A 184 -9.57 5.84 -11.70
N GLY A 185 -9.44 4.55 -11.37
CA GLY A 185 -8.24 3.74 -11.62
C GLY A 185 -7.58 3.18 -10.35
N VAL A 186 -6.45 2.52 -10.56
CA VAL A 186 -5.64 1.88 -9.52
C VAL A 186 -4.18 2.31 -9.67
N VAL A 187 -3.59 2.83 -8.60
CA VAL A 187 -2.18 3.26 -8.54
C VAL A 187 -1.50 2.52 -7.41
N ILE A 188 -0.43 1.80 -7.76
CA ILE A 188 0.38 1.00 -6.84
C ILE A 188 1.80 1.57 -6.92
N ALA A 189 2.29 2.09 -5.79
CA ALA A 189 3.69 2.45 -5.65
C ALA A 189 4.45 1.34 -4.92
N ILE A 190 5.64 1.01 -5.44
CA ILE A 190 6.52 -0.05 -4.97
C ILE A 190 7.93 0.50 -4.76
#